data_AF-A0A2R4LWD7-F1
#
_entry.id   AF-A0A2R4LWD7-F1
#
_cell.length_a   1.000
_cell.length_b   1.000
_cell.length_c   1.000
_cell.angle_alpha   90.00
_cell.angle_beta   90.00
_cell.angle_gamma   90.00
#
_symmetry.space_group_name_H-M   'P 1'
#
loop_
_entity.id
_entity.type
_entity.pdbx_description
1 polymer ?
#
loop_
_entity_poly.entity_id
_entity_poly.type
_entity_poly.pdbx_seq_one_letter_code
_entity_poly.pdbx_strand_id
1 'polypeptide(L)'
;LCNRAEFKTGQEDVPVLKRECNGDASESALLKCVELSIGNVTSFRQRNKKISEIPFNSSNKYQVSIHETEDPNDPRYLLVMKGAPERILDRCSSYLRDGKEYAVDEPFRMAFNSAYLELGGLGERVLGFCDYFLPTDQFPPGYEFDPDEENFPLTGLRFVGLMSMIDPPRAAVPDAVGKCRSAGIKVIMVTGDHPITAKAIAKGVGIISEGSMTVE
;
A
#
# COMPACT_ATOMS: atom_id res chain seq x y z
N LEU A 1 -0.55 6.29 -9.22
CA LEU A 1 0.69 6.12 -10.02
C LEU A 1 1.36 4.78 -9.72
N CYS A 2 1.83 4.54 -8.49
CA CYS A 2 2.39 3.25 -8.07
C CYS A 2 1.31 2.16 -7.85
N ASN A 3 0.67 1.70 -8.92
CA ASN A 3 -0.37 0.67 -8.89
C ASN A 3 -0.51 0.04 -10.29
N ARG A 4 -0.55 -1.30 -10.39
CA ARG A 4 -0.69 -2.03 -11.66
C ARG A 4 -2.12 -2.51 -11.94
N ALA A 5 -3.05 -2.35 -11.01
CA ALA A 5 -4.43 -2.70 -11.26
C ALA A 5 -5.07 -1.79 -12.31
N GLU A 6 -5.93 -2.38 -13.13
CA GLU A 6 -6.71 -1.72 -14.19
C GLU A 6 -8.15 -2.24 -14.19
N PHE A 7 -9.12 -1.38 -14.51
CA PHE A 7 -10.49 -1.83 -14.76
C PHE A 7 -10.55 -2.63 -16.06
N LYS A 8 -11.37 -3.68 -16.09
CA LYS A 8 -11.69 -4.34 -17.36
C LYS A 8 -12.50 -3.39 -18.26
N THR A 9 -12.36 -3.55 -19.58
CA THR A 9 -13.03 -2.72 -20.58
C THR A 9 -14.56 -2.95 -20.60
N GLY A 10 -15.32 -1.94 -21.02
CA GLY A 10 -16.77 -2.05 -21.21
C GLY A 10 -17.60 -2.05 -19.92
N GLN A 11 -17.10 -1.41 -18.86
CA GLN A 11 -17.76 -1.35 -17.55
C GLN A 11 -18.06 0.09 -17.10
N GLU A 12 -18.20 1.01 -18.05
CA GLU A 12 -18.44 2.43 -17.81
C GLU A 12 -19.74 2.66 -17.03
N ASP A 13 -20.80 1.89 -17.35
CA ASP A 13 -22.11 1.98 -16.71
C ASP A 13 -22.21 1.21 -15.37
N VAL A 14 -21.17 0.44 -15.01
CA VAL A 14 -21.15 -0.34 -13.76
C VAL A 14 -20.64 0.56 -12.62
N PRO A 15 -21.28 0.56 -11.44
CA PRO A 15 -20.77 1.28 -10.28
C PRO A 15 -19.33 0.88 -9.96
N VAL A 16 -18.45 1.85 -9.67
CA VAL A 16 -16.99 1.65 -9.50
C VAL A 16 -16.65 0.48 -8.55
N LEU A 17 -17.36 0.36 -7.43
CA LEU A 17 -17.14 -0.72 -6.46
C LEU A 17 -17.40 -2.12 -7.04
N LYS A 18 -18.32 -2.23 -8.01
CA LYS A 18 -18.71 -3.49 -8.68
C LYS A 18 -17.92 -3.75 -9.96
N ARG A 19 -17.15 -2.78 -10.46
CA ARG A 19 -16.29 -3.00 -11.63
C ARG A 19 -15.27 -4.09 -11.34
N GLU A 20 -15.02 -4.95 -12.30
CA GLU A 20 -13.97 -5.94 -12.26
C GLU A 20 -12.63 -5.28 -12.59
N CYS A 21 -11.59 -5.72 -11.88
CA CYS A 21 -10.23 -5.24 -12.09
C CYS A 21 -9.31 -6.41 -12.45
N ASN A 22 -8.33 -6.13 -13.30
CA ASN A 22 -7.12 -6.96 -13.42
C ASN A 22 -6.11 -6.44 -12.38
N GLY A 23 -5.55 -7.32 -11.55
CA GLY A 23 -4.63 -6.95 -10.46
C GLY A 23 -4.97 -7.69 -9.18
N ASP A 24 -4.09 -7.60 -8.17
CA ASP A 24 -4.39 -8.19 -6.87
C ASP A 24 -5.47 -7.39 -6.11
N ALA A 25 -5.99 -7.98 -5.03
CA ALA A 25 -7.07 -7.41 -4.25
C ALA A 25 -6.71 -6.03 -3.65
N SER A 26 -5.47 -5.85 -3.18
CA SER A 26 -5.02 -4.60 -2.57
C SER A 26 -4.87 -3.49 -3.60
N GLU A 27 -4.25 -3.79 -4.74
CA GLU A 27 -4.16 -2.82 -5.83
C GLU A 27 -5.52 -2.44 -6.40
N SER A 28 -6.42 -3.41 -6.53
CA SER A 28 -7.80 -3.18 -6.99
C SER A 28 -8.59 -2.32 -6.01
N ALA A 29 -8.43 -2.53 -4.70
CA ALA A 29 -9.06 -1.70 -3.67
C ALA A 29 -8.58 -0.25 -3.75
N LEU A 30 -7.27 -0.03 -3.88
CA LEU A 30 -6.70 1.31 -4.06
C LEU A 30 -7.20 1.98 -5.35
N LEU A 31 -7.24 1.25 -6.46
CA LEU A 31 -7.75 1.77 -7.73
C LEU A 31 -9.20 2.25 -7.58
N LYS A 32 -10.08 1.42 -7.00
CA LYS A 32 -11.49 1.76 -6.78
C LYS A 32 -11.66 2.94 -5.83
N CYS A 33 -10.86 3.00 -4.75
CA CYS A 33 -10.89 4.11 -3.79
C CYS A 33 -10.55 5.45 -4.46
N VAL A 34 -9.46 5.49 -5.22
CA VAL A 34 -9.04 6.72 -5.92
C VAL A 34 -10.01 7.07 -7.04
N GLU A 35 -10.52 6.10 -7.80
CA GLU A 35 -11.52 6.34 -8.84
C GLU A 35 -12.82 6.93 -8.27
N LEU A 36 -13.26 6.49 -7.09
CA LEU A 36 -14.42 7.08 -6.42
C LEU A 36 -14.18 8.50 -5.90
N SER A 37 -12.94 8.81 -5.53
CA SER A 37 -12.59 10.06 -4.85
C SER A 37 -12.23 11.17 -5.82
N ILE A 38 -11.50 10.85 -6.89
CA ILE A 38 -10.92 11.79 -7.84
C ILE A 38 -11.46 11.57 -9.27
N GLY A 39 -11.85 10.33 -9.59
CA GLY A 39 -12.29 9.93 -10.93
C GLY A 39 -11.16 9.86 -11.97
N ASN A 40 -11.43 9.18 -13.09
CA ASN A 40 -10.57 9.15 -14.28
C ASN A 40 -9.10 8.77 -13.99
N VAL A 41 -8.87 7.77 -13.15
CA VAL A 41 -7.50 7.32 -12.78
C VAL A 41 -6.69 6.93 -14.02
N THR A 42 -7.33 6.36 -15.04
CA THR A 42 -6.69 6.02 -16.32
C THR A 42 -6.09 7.25 -16.99
N SER A 43 -6.86 8.34 -17.13
CA SER A 43 -6.38 9.60 -17.70
C SER A 43 -5.31 10.24 -16.83
N PHE A 44 -5.44 10.17 -15.50
CA PHE A 44 -4.41 10.65 -14.58
C PHE A 44 -3.06 9.93 -14.80
N ARG A 45 -3.08 8.60 -14.97
CA ARG A 45 -1.88 7.80 -15.28
C ARG A 45 -1.31 8.11 -16.67
N GLN A 46 -2.15 8.41 -17.67
CA GLN A 46 -1.70 8.80 -19.01
C GLN A 46 -0.96 10.15 -19.00
N ARG A 47 -1.45 11.12 -18.23
CA ARG A 47 -0.81 12.44 -18.07
C ARG A 47 0.46 12.41 -17.21
N ASN A 48 0.65 11.35 -16.43
CA ASN A 48 1.82 11.15 -15.57
C ASN A 48 2.52 9.85 -15.99
N LYS A 49 3.16 9.88 -17.16
CA LYS A 49 3.67 8.70 -17.87
C LYS A 49 4.71 7.96 -17.03
N LYS A 50 4.51 6.65 -16.85
CA LYS A 50 5.47 5.77 -16.17
C LYS A 50 6.69 5.54 -17.06
N ILE A 51 7.88 5.76 -16.50
CA ILE A 51 9.18 5.64 -17.19
C ILE A 51 9.92 4.38 -16.73
N SER A 52 9.92 4.10 -15.43
CA SER A 52 10.54 2.91 -14.84
C SER A 52 9.73 2.40 -13.66
N GLU A 53 9.90 1.12 -13.32
CA GLU A 53 9.20 0.46 -12.23
C GLU A 53 10.00 -0.70 -11.64
N ILE A 54 10.06 -0.74 -10.32
CA ILE A 54 10.45 -1.91 -9.55
C ILE A 54 9.16 -2.61 -9.08
N PRO A 55 8.83 -3.82 -9.58
CA PRO A 55 7.68 -4.58 -9.11
C PRO A 55 7.76 -4.87 -7.61
N PHE A 56 6.61 -5.07 -6.97
CA PHE A 56 6.60 -5.59 -5.62
C PHE A 56 7.30 -6.95 -5.56
N ASN A 57 8.22 -7.11 -4.62
CA ASN A 57 8.81 -8.40 -4.29
C ASN A 57 8.80 -8.62 -2.76
N SER A 58 8.72 -9.88 -2.33
CA SER A 58 8.59 -10.26 -0.92
C SER A 58 9.82 -9.98 -0.08
N SER A 59 10.99 -9.85 -0.72
CA SER A 59 12.27 -9.57 -0.04
C SER A 59 12.36 -8.10 0.35
N ASN A 60 12.07 -7.21 -0.59
CA ASN A 60 12.14 -5.76 -0.44
C ASN A 60 10.89 -5.18 0.23
N LYS A 61 9.72 -5.82 0.02
CA LYS A 61 8.40 -5.44 0.56
C LYS A 61 7.92 -4.04 0.16
N TYR A 62 8.38 -3.53 -0.97
CA TYR A 62 7.91 -2.29 -1.58
C TYR A 62 7.81 -2.43 -3.11
N GLN A 63 7.06 -1.52 -3.72
CA GLN A 63 6.97 -1.29 -5.16
C GLN A 63 7.33 0.16 -5.43
N VAL A 64 8.07 0.42 -6.51
CA VAL A 64 8.48 1.77 -6.91
C VAL A 64 8.08 2.01 -8.35
N SER A 65 7.65 3.22 -8.68
CA SER A 65 7.57 3.65 -10.07
C SER A 65 8.00 5.11 -10.22
N ILE A 66 8.64 5.41 -11.36
CA ILE A 66 9.12 6.75 -11.71
C ILE A 66 8.27 7.27 -12.86
N HIS A 67 7.86 8.53 -12.78
CA HIS A 67 6.92 9.15 -13.70
C HIS A 67 7.41 10.51 -14.19
N GLU A 68 7.14 10.82 -15.46
CA GLU A 68 6.99 12.21 -15.89
C GLU A 68 5.74 12.80 -15.21
N THR A 69 5.77 14.10 -14.89
CA THR A 69 4.64 14.78 -14.27
C THR A 69 3.82 15.56 -15.30
N GLU A 70 2.55 15.83 -14.98
CA GLU A 70 1.67 16.58 -15.89
C GLU A 70 1.95 18.09 -15.95
N ASP A 71 2.82 18.62 -15.08
CA ASP A 71 3.17 20.05 -15.07
C ASP A 71 4.22 20.36 -16.15
N PRO A 72 3.88 21.11 -17.22
CA PRO A 72 4.82 21.43 -18.28
C PRO A 72 5.95 22.37 -17.84
N ASN A 73 5.84 23.01 -16.67
CA ASN A 73 6.86 23.92 -16.13
C ASN A 73 7.83 23.23 -15.16
N ASP A 74 7.57 21.97 -14.80
CA ASP A 74 8.41 21.20 -13.89
C ASP A 74 9.00 19.97 -14.60
N PRO A 75 10.25 20.05 -15.09
CA PRO A 75 10.89 18.95 -15.82
C PRO A 75 11.33 17.80 -14.91
N ARG A 76 11.09 17.86 -13.59
CA ARG A 76 11.50 16.81 -12.66
C ARG A 76 10.68 15.54 -12.84
N TYR A 77 11.34 14.41 -12.61
CA TYR A 77 10.67 13.13 -12.48
C TYR A 77 10.12 12.95 -11.06
N LEU A 78 8.96 12.32 -10.95
CA LEU A 78 8.35 11.94 -9.69
C LEU A 78 8.55 10.44 -9.45
N LEU A 79 9.34 10.11 -8.42
CA LEU A 79 9.40 8.77 -7.86
C LEU A 79 8.29 8.60 -6.83
N VAL A 80 7.54 7.50 -6.92
CA VAL A 80 6.53 7.11 -5.93
C VAL A 80 6.78 5.67 -5.48
N MET A 81 6.63 5.43 -4.19
CA MET A 81 6.85 4.11 -3.60
C MET A 81 5.71 3.78 -2.63
N LYS A 82 5.27 2.52 -2.65
CA LYS A 82 4.33 1.97 -1.66
C LYS A 82 4.83 0.63 -1.16
N GLY A 83 4.45 0.24 0.06
CA GLY A 83 4.89 -1.03 0.62
C GLY A 83 4.47 -1.24 2.06
N ALA A 84 5.15 -2.18 2.72
CA ALA A 84 4.99 -2.42 4.14
C ALA A 84 5.29 -1.13 4.94
N PRO A 85 4.42 -0.68 5.85
CA PRO A 85 4.53 0.63 6.51
C PRO A 85 5.91 0.91 7.10
N GLU A 86 6.46 -0.05 7.85
CA GLU A 86 7.77 0.08 8.50
C GLU A 86 8.91 0.23 7.48
N ARG A 87 8.84 -0.51 6.37
CA ARG A 87 9.84 -0.46 5.29
C ARG A 87 9.81 0.86 4.52
N ILE A 88 8.63 1.47 4.43
CA ILE A 88 8.47 2.77 3.80
C ILE A 88 9.01 3.86 4.72
N LEU A 89 8.66 3.84 6.01
CA LEU A 89 9.15 4.85 6.96
C LEU A 89 10.68 4.82 7.08
N ASP A 90 11.29 3.63 7.11
CA ASP A 90 12.76 3.49 7.18
C ASP A 90 13.49 4.11 5.98
N ARG A 91 12.80 4.30 4.85
CA ARG A 91 13.35 4.91 3.63
C ARG A 91 13.07 6.42 3.55
N CYS A 92 12.30 6.97 4.47
CA CYS A 92 11.92 8.37 4.47
C CYS A 92 12.80 9.20 5.40
N SER A 93 13.27 10.35 4.91
CA SER A 93 13.98 11.37 5.71
C SER A 93 13.07 12.55 6.07
N SER A 94 11.98 12.74 5.32
CA SER A 94 10.98 13.78 5.55
C SER A 94 9.57 13.23 5.47
N TYR A 95 8.58 14.04 5.87
CA TYR A 95 7.16 13.75 5.73
C TYR A 95 6.36 14.99 5.33
N LEU A 96 5.24 14.78 4.66
CA LEU A 96 4.32 15.83 4.25
C LEU A 96 3.27 16.08 5.34
N ARG A 97 3.11 17.34 5.77
CA ARG A 97 2.03 17.78 6.65
C ARG A 97 1.51 19.14 6.19
N ASP A 98 0.20 19.24 5.92
CA ASP A 98 -0.47 20.47 5.49
C ASP A 98 0.22 21.15 4.28
N GLY A 99 0.67 20.34 3.32
CA GLY A 99 1.38 20.83 2.13
C GLY A 99 2.83 21.27 2.35
N LYS A 100 3.37 21.11 3.56
CA LYS A 100 4.76 21.42 3.91
C LYS A 100 5.53 20.16 4.27
N GLU A 101 6.82 20.20 3.96
CA GLU A 101 7.74 19.10 4.23
C GLU A 101 8.49 19.34 5.54
N TYR A 102 8.54 18.32 6.39
CA TYR A 102 9.21 18.33 7.69
C TYR A 102 10.15 17.13 7.79
N ALA A 103 11.26 17.26 8.52
CA ALA A 103 12.16 16.13 8.73
C ALA A 103 11.49 15.07 9.61
N VAL A 104 11.72 13.78 9.34
CA VAL A 104 11.27 12.69 10.21
C VAL A 104 12.00 12.79 11.54
N ASP A 105 11.24 13.09 12.60
CA ASP A 105 11.72 13.18 13.98
C ASP A 105 11.07 12.10 14.87
N GLU A 106 11.54 11.98 16.11
CA GLU A 106 11.02 10.98 17.05
C GLU A 106 9.53 11.18 17.37
N PRO A 107 9.02 12.41 17.57
CA PRO A 107 7.58 12.65 17.69
C PRO A 107 6.77 12.10 16.51
N PHE A 108 7.21 12.31 15.28
CA PHE A 108 6.55 11.76 14.11
C PHE A 108 6.60 10.22 14.08
N ARG A 109 7.75 9.62 14.41
CA ARG A 109 7.88 8.15 14.49
C ARG A 109 6.92 7.54 15.51
N MET A 110 6.76 8.16 16.67
CA MET A 110 5.78 7.72 17.67
C MET A 110 4.34 7.83 17.17
N ALA A 111 3.98 8.96 16.53
CA ALA A 111 2.65 9.15 15.97
C ALA A 111 2.33 8.14 14.85
N PHE A 112 3.30 7.90 13.96
CA PHE A 112 3.21 6.86 12.94
C PHE A 112 2.98 5.48 13.55
N ASN A 113 3.78 5.10 14.55
CA ASN A 113 3.66 3.79 15.19
C ASN A 113 2.30 3.62 15.87
N SER A 114 1.80 4.66 16.54
CA SER A 114 0.47 4.64 17.15
C SER A 114 -0.61 4.39 16.11
N ALA A 115 -0.61 5.13 14.99
CA ALA A 115 -1.58 4.97 13.92
C ALA A 115 -1.48 3.58 13.26
N TYR A 116 -0.26 3.09 13.05
CA TYR A 116 -0.03 1.77 12.48
C TYR A 116 -0.58 0.64 13.38
N LEU A 117 -0.32 0.71 14.69
CA LEU A 117 -0.83 -0.25 15.66
C LEU A 117 -2.36 -0.20 15.78
N GLU A 118 -2.95 0.98 15.73
CA GLU A 118 -4.40 1.16 15.76
C GLU A 118 -5.07 0.50 14.55
N LEU A 119 -4.64 0.85 13.33
CA LEU A 119 -5.19 0.29 12.09
C LEU A 119 -4.97 -1.23 12.01
N GLY A 120 -3.76 -1.71 12.36
CA GLY A 120 -3.47 -3.14 12.41
C GLY A 120 -4.31 -3.87 13.47
N GLY A 121 -4.58 -3.22 14.61
CA GLY A 121 -5.40 -3.74 15.70
C GLY A 121 -6.86 -3.96 15.31
N LEU A 122 -7.36 -3.20 14.31
CA LEU A 122 -8.68 -3.39 13.69
C LEU A 122 -8.72 -4.56 12.69
N GLY A 123 -7.60 -5.25 12.46
CA GLY A 123 -7.52 -6.32 11.45
C GLY A 123 -7.44 -5.79 10.03
N GLU A 124 -7.04 -4.54 9.85
CA GLU A 124 -6.84 -3.96 8.54
C GLU A 124 -5.41 -4.22 8.04
N ARG A 125 -5.28 -4.38 6.73
CA ARG A 125 -3.99 -4.40 6.04
C ARG A 125 -3.58 -2.96 5.76
N VAL A 126 -2.45 -2.54 6.31
CA VAL A 126 -1.94 -1.17 6.19
C VAL A 126 -0.80 -1.11 5.18
N LEU A 127 -0.78 -0.07 4.34
CA LEU A 127 0.29 0.23 3.39
C LEU A 127 0.83 1.64 3.65
N GLY A 128 2.14 1.79 3.58
CA GLY A 128 2.81 3.08 3.57
C GLY A 128 3.02 3.60 2.15
N PHE A 129 2.97 4.92 1.99
CA PHE A 129 3.19 5.62 0.72
C PHE A 129 4.19 6.77 0.92
N CYS A 130 5.15 6.87 0.02
CA CYS A 130 6.10 7.98 -0.04
C CYS A 130 6.35 8.41 -1.48
N ASP A 131 6.86 9.62 -1.63
CA ASP A 131 7.23 10.21 -2.91
C ASP A 131 8.59 10.91 -2.84
N TYR A 132 9.15 11.22 -4.00
CA TYR A 132 10.35 12.04 -4.10
C TYR A 132 10.44 12.67 -5.50
N PHE A 133 10.63 13.98 -5.55
CA PHE A 133 10.92 14.69 -6.79
C PHE A 133 12.42 14.59 -7.06
N LEU A 134 12.79 13.89 -8.13
CA LEU A 134 14.18 13.70 -8.52
C LEU A 134 14.78 15.01 -9.03
N PRO A 135 15.94 15.43 -8.52
CA PRO A 135 16.52 16.72 -8.85
C PRO A 135 17.12 16.70 -10.28
N THR A 136 16.82 17.73 -11.07
CA THR A 136 17.12 17.78 -12.52
C THR A 136 18.61 17.88 -12.87
N ASP A 137 19.44 18.33 -11.93
CA ASP A 137 20.90 18.36 -12.06
C ASP A 137 21.51 16.95 -12.09
N GLN A 138 20.85 15.98 -11.45
CA GLN A 138 21.26 14.57 -11.42
C GLN A 138 20.47 13.71 -12.40
N PHE A 139 19.17 14.01 -12.58
CA PHE A 139 18.23 13.26 -13.42
C PHE A 139 17.61 14.19 -14.48
N PRO A 140 18.39 14.61 -15.49
CA PRO A 140 17.88 15.50 -16.55
C PRO A 140 16.82 14.80 -17.42
N PRO A 141 15.98 15.55 -18.15
CA PRO A 141 15.04 14.98 -19.10
C PRO A 141 15.73 14.04 -20.10
N GLY A 142 15.18 12.83 -20.24
CA GLY A 142 15.75 11.77 -21.07
C GLY A 142 16.74 10.85 -20.33
N TYR A 143 16.94 11.03 -19.02
CA TYR A 143 17.73 10.11 -18.21
C TYR A 143 17.18 8.67 -18.30
N GLU A 144 18.07 7.71 -18.53
CA GLU A 144 17.72 6.29 -18.62
C GLU A 144 17.74 5.66 -17.21
N PHE A 145 16.55 5.37 -16.69
CA PHE A 145 16.39 4.71 -15.39
C PHE A 145 16.51 3.19 -15.54
N ASP A 146 17.44 2.59 -14.78
CA ASP A 146 17.64 1.14 -14.73
C ASP A 146 17.19 0.61 -13.36
N PRO A 147 16.08 -0.16 -13.30
CA PRO A 147 15.57 -0.74 -12.05
C PRO A 147 16.42 -1.91 -11.53
N ASP A 148 17.25 -2.55 -12.35
CA ASP A 148 18.10 -3.67 -11.96
C ASP A 148 19.42 -3.17 -11.37
N GLU A 149 19.96 -2.04 -11.88
CA GLU A 149 21.12 -1.36 -11.29
C GLU A 149 20.77 -0.43 -10.11
N GLU A 150 19.48 -0.16 -9.89
CA GLU A 150 18.96 0.78 -8.89
C GLU A 150 19.64 2.17 -9.00
N ASN A 151 19.76 2.71 -10.22
CA ASN A 151 20.50 3.96 -10.51
C ASN A 151 19.81 5.26 -10.04
N PHE A 152 18.89 5.17 -9.07
CA PHE A 152 18.09 6.26 -8.52
C PHE A 152 17.88 6.07 -7.00
N PRO A 153 17.60 7.14 -6.23
CA PRO A 153 17.48 7.03 -4.79
C PRO A 153 16.28 6.18 -4.35
N LEU A 154 16.54 5.23 -3.47
CA LEU A 154 15.52 4.42 -2.78
C LEU A 154 15.41 4.73 -1.28
N THR A 155 16.10 5.78 -0.83
CA THR A 155 16.13 6.30 0.54
C THR A 155 16.14 7.83 0.50
N GLY A 156 15.90 8.47 1.65
CA GLY A 156 15.79 9.93 1.71
C GLY A 156 14.50 10.46 1.09
N LEU A 157 13.47 9.61 1.02
CA LEU A 157 12.18 9.93 0.42
C LEU A 157 11.32 10.76 1.38
N ARG A 158 10.21 11.30 0.87
CA ARG A 158 9.20 12.00 1.66
C ARG A 158 8.01 11.10 1.93
N PHE A 159 7.75 10.82 3.20
CA PHE A 159 6.57 10.07 3.63
C PHE A 159 5.30 10.89 3.38
N VAL A 160 4.31 10.31 2.71
CA VAL A 160 3.04 10.98 2.39
C VAL A 160 1.93 10.54 3.32
N GLY A 161 1.83 9.23 3.60
CA GLY A 161 0.75 8.73 4.45
C GLY A 161 0.62 7.21 4.50
N LEU A 162 -0.35 6.79 5.31
CA LEU A 162 -0.82 5.42 5.39
C LEU A 162 -2.18 5.30 4.69
N MET A 163 -2.44 4.14 4.08
CA MET A 163 -3.81 3.72 3.79
C MET A 163 -4.01 2.31 4.33
N SER A 164 -5.16 2.07 4.95
CA SER A 164 -5.57 0.74 5.37
C SER A 164 -6.72 0.24 4.51
N MET A 165 -6.83 -1.08 4.43
CA MET A 165 -7.92 -1.76 3.75
C MET A 165 -8.25 -3.04 4.51
N ILE A 166 -9.54 -3.34 4.59
CA ILE A 166 -10.02 -4.57 5.21
C ILE A 166 -10.45 -5.55 4.13
N ASP A 167 -9.94 -6.78 4.20
CA ASP A 167 -10.56 -7.92 3.54
C ASP A 167 -11.41 -8.65 4.58
N PRO A 168 -12.71 -8.31 4.70
CA PRO A 168 -13.54 -8.87 5.75
C PRO A 168 -13.65 -10.38 5.55
N PRO A 169 -13.59 -11.18 6.64
CA PRO A 169 -13.85 -12.61 6.54
C PRO A 169 -15.19 -12.85 5.84
N ARG A 170 -15.23 -13.84 4.94
CA ARG A 170 -16.51 -14.24 4.30
C ARG A 170 -17.50 -14.59 5.41
N ALA A 171 -18.77 -14.20 5.23
CA ALA A 171 -19.81 -14.36 6.25
C ALA A 171 -19.94 -15.79 6.82
N ALA A 172 -19.62 -16.81 6.02
CA ALA A 172 -19.67 -18.21 6.44
C ALA A 172 -18.44 -18.68 7.26
N VAL A 173 -17.34 -17.93 7.27
CA VAL A 173 -16.06 -18.35 7.87
C VAL A 173 -16.16 -18.52 9.39
N PRO A 174 -16.72 -17.58 10.17
CA PRO A 174 -16.82 -17.76 11.63
C PRO A 174 -17.61 -19.01 12.03
N ASP A 175 -18.74 -19.29 11.36
CA ASP A 175 -19.56 -20.49 11.60
C ASP A 175 -18.80 -21.78 11.24
N ALA A 176 -18.11 -21.79 10.10
CA ALA A 176 -17.32 -22.95 9.67
C ALA A 176 -16.17 -23.26 10.65
N VAL A 177 -15.44 -22.23 11.11
CA VAL A 177 -14.38 -22.39 12.13
C VAL A 177 -14.97 -22.94 13.43
N GLY A 178 -16.11 -22.41 13.88
CA GLY A 178 -16.82 -22.88 15.07
C GLY A 178 -17.19 -24.37 14.98
N LYS A 179 -17.76 -24.80 13.84
CA LYS A 179 -18.11 -26.21 13.58
C LYS A 179 -16.88 -27.13 13.63
N CYS A 180 -15.79 -26.76 12.95
CA CYS A 180 -14.54 -27.52 13.00
C CYS A 180 -14.01 -27.68 14.43
N ARG A 181 -14.01 -26.60 15.22
CA ARG A 181 -13.59 -26.66 16.62
C ARG A 181 -14.49 -27.53 17.47
N SER A 182 -15.82 -27.46 17.29
CA SER A 182 -16.78 -28.29 18.01
C SER A 182 -16.60 -29.79 17.73
N ALA A 183 -16.05 -30.14 16.57
CA ALA A 183 -15.69 -31.50 16.19
C ALA A 183 -14.29 -31.93 16.67
N GLY A 184 -13.60 -31.11 17.46
CA GLY A 184 -12.25 -31.40 17.97
C GLY A 184 -11.12 -31.17 16.97
N ILE A 185 -11.38 -30.49 15.84
CA ILE A 185 -10.38 -30.20 14.82
C ILE A 185 -9.57 -28.95 15.20
N LYS A 186 -8.25 -29.06 15.14
CA LYS A 186 -7.33 -27.92 15.35
C LYS A 186 -7.25 -27.07 14.08
N VAL A 187 -7.64 -25.81 14.17
CA VAL A 187 -7.56 -24.83 13.07
C VAL A 187 -6.33 -23.95 13.25
N ILE A 188 -5.52 -23.79 12.21
CA ILE A 188 -4.28 -22.99 12.21
C ILE A 188 -4.36 -21.98 11.07
N MET A 189 -4.05 -20.71 11.36
CA MET A 189 -3.90 -19.66 10.34
C MET A 189 -2.45 -19.64 9.83
N VAL A 190 -2.28 -19.65 8.51
CA VAL A 190 -1.00 -19.40 7.84
C VAL A 190 -1.21 -18.20 6.92
N THR A 191 -0.59 -17.07 7.24
CA THR A 191 -0.70 -15.83 6.45
C THR A 191 0.66 -15.14 6.36
N GLY A 192 0.86 -14.39 5.28
CA GLY A 192 1.99 -13.47 5.12
C GLY A 192 1.73 -12.06 5.68
N ASP A 193 0.54 -11.84 6.26
CA ASP A 193 0.19 -10.56 6.88
C ASP A 193 0.98 -10.30 8.15
N HIS A 194 0.99 -9.03 8.56
CA HIS A 194 1.64 -8.63 9.81
C HIS A 194 0.96 -9.30 11.03
N PRO A 195 1.72 -9.71 12.07
CA PRO A 195 1.18 -10.44 13.21
C PRO A 195 -0.03 -9.80 13.89
N ILE A 196 -0.06 -8.46 13.95
CA ILE A 196 -1.15 -7.70 14.58
C ILE A 196 -2.47 -7.89 13.81
N THR A 197 -2.43 -7.70 12.49
CA THR A 197 -3.58 -7.90 11.60
C THR A 197 -4.03 -9.36 11.63
N ALA A 198 -3.08 -10.30 11.51
CA ALA A 198 -3.36 -11.74 11.56
C ALA A 198 -4.05 -12.13 12.87
N LYS A 199 -3.58 -11.61 14.00
CA LYS A 199 -4.17 -11.83 15.32
C LYS A 199 -5.58 -11.26 15.44
N ALA A 200 -5.81 -10.06 14.92
CA ALA A 200 -7.13 -9.43 14.92
C ALA A 200 -8.14 -10.24 14.07
N ILE A 201 -7.75 -10.67 12.86
CA ILE A 201 -8.59 -11.53 12.01
C ILE A 201 -8.83 -12.88 12.68
N ALA A 202 -7.78 -13.51 13.22
CA ALA A 202 -7.88 -14.82 13.89
C ALA A 202 -8.82 -14.78 15.11
N LYS A 203 -8.86 -13.67 15.85
CA LYS A 203 -9.86 -13.43 16.89
C LYS A 203 -11.26 -13.27 16.30
N GLY A 204 -11.41 -12.44 15.25
CA GLY A 204 -12.70 -12.19 14.60
C GLY A 204 -13.36 -13.44 14.02
N VAL A 205 -12.59 -14.42 13.55
CA VAL A 205 -13.11 -15.69 13.00
C VAL A 205 -13.15 -16.85 14.01
N GLY A 206 -12.74 -16.64 15.26
CA GLY A 206 -12.79 -17.67 16.30
C GLY A 206 -11.68 -18.72 16.25
N ILE A 207 -10.59 -18.47 15.52
CA ILE A 207 -9.36 -19.28 15.58
C ILE A 207 -8.68 -19.06 16.95
N ILE A 208 -8.61 -17.80 17.40
CA ILE A 208 -8.16 -17.42 18.73
C ILE A 208 -9.39 -17.18 19.61
N SER A 209 -9.53 -17.96 20.68
CA SER A 209 -10.55 -17.75 21.71
C SER A 209 -10.07 -16.73 22.76
N GLU A 210 -11.01 -16.05 23.44
CA GLU A 210 -10.70 -15.25 24.63
C GLU A 210 -9.87 -16.09 25.63
N GLY A 211 -8.71 -15.57 26.05
CA GLY A 211 -7.78 -16.25 26.96
C GLY A 211 -6.72 -17.15 26.31
N SER A 212 -6.66 -17.26 24.98
CA SER A 212 -5.65 -18.08 24.29
C SER A 212 -4.32 -17.33 24.12
N MET A 213 -3.19 -17.95 24.48
CA MET A 213 -1.86 -17.37 24.28
C MET A 213 -1.44 -17.47 22.81
N THR A 214 -1.03 -16.35 22.22
CA THR A 214 -0.35 -16.31 20.92
C THR A 214 1.16 -16.30 21.17
N VAL A 215 1.91 -17.15 20.48
CA VAL A 215 3.38 -17.02 20.44
C VAL A 215 3.70 -15.75 19.65
N GLU A 216 4.54 -14.87 20.22
CA GLU A 216 5.02 -13.65 19.54
C GLU A 216 5.87 -13.98 18.31
#